data_AF-A0A928YKN7-F1
#
_entry.id   AF-A0A928YKN7-F1
#
_cell.length_a   1.000
_cell.length_b   1.000
_cell.length_c   1.000
_cell.angle_alpha   90.00
_cell.angle_beta   90.00
_cell.angle_gamma   90.00
#
_symmetry.space_group_name_H-M   'P 1'
#
loop_
_entity.id
_entity.type
_entity.pdbx_description
1 polymer ?
#
loop_
_entity_poly.entity_id
_entity_poly.type
_entity_poly.pdbx_seq_one_letter_code
_entity_poly.pdbx_strand_id
1 'polypeptide(L)' 'CPVAELMPRWVEDAVRSVDGVGDVVVNMTFDPPWDPSRMSDEARVALNMF' A
#
# COMPACT_ATOMS: atom_id res chain seq x y z
N CYS A 1 11.85 2.82 5.96
CA CYS A 1 11.44 2.91 4.55
C CYS A 1 11.33 4.39 4.19
N PRO A 2 12.14 4.93 3.25
CA PRO A 2 12.20 6.36 2.96
C PRO A 2 10.88 6.94 2.41
N VAL A 3 10.00 6.10 1.88
CA VAL A 3 8.70 6.51 1.32
C VAL A 3 7.52 6.38 2.29
N ALA A 4 7.75 5.96 3.53
CA ALA A 4 6.69 5.66 4.50
C ALA A 4 5.79 6.87 4.82
N GLU A 5 6.30 8.09 4.72
CA GLU A 5 5.54 9.31 4.95
C GLU A 5 4.73 9.76 3.72
N LEU A 6 5.14 9.32 2.53
CA LEU A 6 4.51 9.71 1.26
C LEU A 6 3.40 8.74 0.84
N MET A 7 3.58 7.44 1.10
CA MET A 7 2.60 6.42 0.69
C MET A 7 1.19 6.64 1.24
N PRO A 8 0.97 7.03 2.51
CA PRO A 8 -0.38 7.30 3.00
C PRO A 8 -1.10 8.38 2.18
N ARG A 9 -0.38 9.43 1.76
CA ARG A 9 -0.95 10.50 0.93
C ARG A 9 -1.35 9.99 -0.46
N TRP A 10 -0.50 9.20 -1.11
CA TRP A 10 -0.84 8.60 -2.40
C TRP A 10 -2.08 7.72 -2.33
N VAL A 11 -2.25 6.97 -1.23
CA VAL A 11 -3.43 6.15 -0.99
C VAL A 11 -4.66 7.04 -0.75
N GLU A 12 -4.55 8.08 0.08
CA GLU A 12 -5.66 9.03 0.30
C GLU A 12 -6.12 9.67 -1.01
N ASP A 13 -5.19 10.18 -1.81
CA ASP A 13 -5.48 10.85 -3.08
C ASP A 13 -6.11 9.89 -4.09
N ALA A 14 -5.59 8.67 -4.20
CA ALA A 14 -6.15 7.66 -5.09
C ALA A 14 -7.58 7.26 -4.68
N VAL A 15 -7.82 7.05 -3.38
CA VAL A 15 -9.16 6.68 -2.87
C VAL A 15 -10.16 7.84 -3.02
N ARG A 16 -9.72 9.09 -2.81
CA ARG A 16 -10.56 10.29 -3.02
C ARG A 16 -10.96 10.51 -4.48
N SER A 17 -10.21 9.95 -5.43
CA SER A 17 -10.56 10.07 -6.86
C SER A 17 -11.77 9.23 -7.28
N VAL A 18 -12.28 8.37 -6.40
CA VAL A 18 -13.44 7.52 -6.67
C VAL A 18 -14.73 8.29 -6.40
N ASP A 19 -15.62 8.36 -7.40
CA ASP A 19 -16.90 9.06 -7.28
C ASP A 19 -17.73 8.58 -6.08
N GLY A 20 -18.21 9.54 -5.28
CA GLY A 20 -18.99 9.27 -4.08
C GLY A 20 -18.18 9.01 -2.81
N VAL A 21 -16.85 8.94 -2.89
CA VAL A 21 -15.97 8.89 -1.71
C VAL A 21 -15.78 10.30 -1.15
N GLY A 22 -15.99 10.44 0.17
CA GLY A 22 -15.80 11.69 0.91
C GLY A 22 -14.40 11.78 1.53
N ASP A 23 -14.35 12.20 2.79
CA ASP A 23 -13.09 12.31 3.52
C ASP A 23 -12.42 10.94 3.72
N VAL A 24 -11.13 10.88 3.42
CA VAL A 24 -10.28 9.69 3.56
C VAL A 24 -9.18 10.00 4.55
N VAL A 25 -8.98 9.10 5.51
CA VAL A 25 -7.90 9.14 6.50
C VAL A 25 -7.18 7.80 6.47
N VAL A 26 -5.90 7.78 6.13
CA VAL A 26 -5.11 6.54 6.08
C VAL A 26 -4.35 6.33 7.39
N ASN A 27 -4.65 5.22 8.08
CA ASN A 27 -3.94 4.80 9.28
C ASN A 27 -2.93 3.69 8.92
N MET A 28 -1.64 4.00 9.03
CA MET A 28 -0.58 3.02 8.79
C MET A 28 -0.27 2.21 10.06
N THR A 29 -0.32 0.89 9.96
CA THR A 29 0.08 -0.05 11.04
C THR A 29 1.29 -0.87 10.62
N PHE A 30 2.02 -1.36 11.62
CA PHE A 30 3.12 -2.30 11.46
C PHE A 30 2.82 -3.67 12.09
N ASP A 31 1.63 -3.83 12.67
CA ASP A 31 1.19 -5.07 13.30
C ASP A 31 -0.08 -5.59 12.60
N PRO A 32 -0.09 -6.85 12.11
CA PRO A 32 1.05 -7.78 12.05
C PRO A 32 2.13 -7.31 11.07
N PRO A 33 3.42 -7.62 11.33
CA PRO A 33 4.50 -7.23 10.43
C PRO A 33 4.24 -7.80 9.03
N TRP A 34 4.61 -7.02 8.02
CA TRP A 34 4.52 -7.46 6.64
C TRP A 34 5.72 -8.35 6.28
N ASP A 35 5.48 -9.37 5.48
CA ASP A 35 6.50 -10.24 4.92
C ASP A 35 6.15 -10.66 3.47
N PRO A 36 7.13 -11.11 2.66
CA PRO A 36 6.89 -11.47 1.26
C PRO A 36 5.89 -12.60 1.00
N SER A 37 5.45 -13.35 2.03
CA SER A 37 4.33 -14.30 1.87
C SER A 37 3.03 -13.62 1.46
N ARG A 38 2.90 -12.31 1.70
CA ARG A 38 1.74 -11.48 1.29
C ARG A 38 1.80 -10.95 -0.14
N MET A 39 2.88 -11.21 -0.88
CA MET A 39 3.00 -10.83 -2.28
C MET A 39 2.24 -11.79 -3.20
N SER A 40 1.73 -11.30 -4.34
CA SER A 40 1.22 -12.18 -5.40
C SER A 40 2.37 -12.90 -6.09
N ASP A 41 2.06 -13.99 -6.80
CA ASP A 41 3.08 -14.76 -7.52
C ASP A 41 3.70 -13.95 -8.65
N GLU A 42 2.91 -13.13 -9.35
CA GLU A 42 3.38 -12.23 -10.39
C GLU A 42 4.38 -11.21 -9.84
N ALA A 43 4.11 -10.66 -8.65
CA ALA A 43 5.01 -9.70 -8.00
C ALA A 43 6.34 -10.36 -7.60
N ARG A 44 6.32 -11.60 -7.12
CA ARG A 44 7.55 -12.35 -6.80
C ARG A 44 8.36 -12.67 -8.05
N VAL A 45 7.70 -13.00 -9.18
CA VAL A 45 8.39 -13.25 -10.46
C VAL A 45 9.07 -11.98 -10.95
N ALA A 46 8.35 -10.86 -10.93
CA ALA A 46 8.87 -9.57 -11.37
C ALA A 46 10.11 -9.11 -10.58
N LEU A 47 10.23 -9.53 -9.32
CA LEU A 47 11.38 -9.24 -8.46
C LEU A 47 12.43 -10.37 -8.42
N ASN A 48 12.31 -11.40 -9.27
CA ASN A 48 13.23 -12.54 -9.33
C ASN A 48 13.42 -13.23 -7.96
N MET A 49 12.33 -13.52 -7.27
CA MET A 49 12.30 -14.14 -5.93
C MET A 49 12.04 -15.66 -5.97
N PHE A 50 12.29 -16.30 -7.11
CA PHE A 50 12.16 -17.75 -7.35
C PHE A 50 13.51 -18.37 -7.72
#